data_AF-A0A7L2RYU9-F1
#
_entry.id   AF-A0A7L2RYU9-F1
#
_cell.length_a   1.000
_cell.length_b   1.000
_cell.length_c   1.000
_cell.angle_alpha   90.00
_cell.angle_beta   90.00
_cell.angle_gamma   90.00
#
_symmetry.space_group_name_H-M   'P 1'
#
loop_
_entity.id
_entity.type
_entity.pdbx_description
1 polymer ?
#
loop_
_entity_poly.entity_id
_entity_poly.type
_entity_poly.pdbx_seq_one_letter_code
_entity_poly.pdbx_strand_id
1 'polypeptide(L)' 'SRTPGNRIVYLYTKKVGKAPKSACGICPGRLRGVRAVRPKVLMRLSKTKKHVSRAYGGSMCAKCVRDR' A
#
# COMPACT_ATOMS: atom_id res chain seq x y z
N SER A 1 -25.09 -3.91 3.08
CA SER A 1 -25.35 -2.48 2.79
C SER A 1 -26.83 -2.29 2.57
N ARG A 2 -27.39 -1.13 2.95
CA ARG A 2 -28.79 -0.80 2.68
C ARG A 2 -28.91 -0.26 1.26
N THR A 3 -29.78 -0.85 0.44
CA THR A 3 -30.06 -0.37 -0.91
C THR A 3 -31.06 0.80 -0.87
N PRO A 4 -31.18 1.61 -1.94
CA PRO A 4 -32.17 2.68 -2.02
C PRO A 4 -33.61 2.20 -1.80
N GLY A 5 -33.92 0.94 -2.17
CA GLY A 5 -35.21 0.30 -1.91
C GLY A 5 -35.39 -0.22 -0.47
N ASN A 6 -34.59 0.26 0.48
CA ASN A 6 -34.64 -0.09 1.90
C ASN A 6 -34.44 -1.60 2.20
N ARG A 7 -33.65 -2.31 1.39
CA ARG A 7 -33.30 -3.74 1.61
C ARG A 7 -31.85 -3.87 2.09
N ILE A 8 -31.59 -4.81 3.00
CA ILE A 8 -30.23 -5.14 3.44
C ILE A 8 -29.69 -6.25 2.55
N VAL A 9 -28.56 -5.98 1.86
CA VAL A 9 -27.90 -6.94 0.98
C VAL A 9 -26.44 -7.18 1.37
N TYR A 10 -25.93 -8.36 1.05
CA TYR A 10 -24.51 -8.66 1.18
C TYR A 10 -23.69 -8.01 0.05
N LEU A 11 -22.53 -7.45 0.37
CA LEU A 11 -21.55 -7.00 -0.62
C LEU A 11 -20.29 -7.83 -0.51
N TYR A 12 -19.88 -8.44 -1.62
CA TYR A 12 -18.61 -9.15 -1.71
C TYR A 12 -17.44 -8.17 -1.67
N THR A 13 -16.78 -8.09 -0.51
CA THR A 13 -15.62 -7.22 -0.33
C THR A 13 -14.38 -7.79 -1.03
N LYS A 14 -13.46 -6.91 -1.43
CA LYS A 14 -12.17 -7.34 -1.98
C LYS A 14 -11.20 -7.65 -0.83
N LYS A 15 -10.32 -8.63 -1.04
CA LYS A 15 -9.23 -8.94 -0.09
C LYS A 15 -8.36 -7.72 0.17
N VAL A 16 -8.05 -7.48 1.44
CA VAL A 16 -7.25 -6.34 1.90
C VAL A 16 -5.82 -6.43 1.36
N GLY A 17 -5.32 -5.32 0.81
CA GLY A 17 -3.95 -5.19 0.34
C GLY A 17 -2.95 -4.97 1.49
N LYS A 18 -1.66 -5.20 1.22
CA LYS A 18 -0.58 -4.92 2.17
C LYS A 18 0.40 -3.95 1.52
N ALA A 19 0.84 -2.94 2.26
CA ALA A 19 1.94 -2.08 1.84
C ALA A 19 3.26 -2.89 1.76
N PRO A 20 4.21 -2.49 0.90
CA PRO A 20 5.50 -3.18 0.78
C PRO A 20 6.28 -3.11 2.09
N LYS A 21 6.99 -4.20 2.40
CA LYS A 21 8.01 -4.23 3.46
C LYS A 21 9.27 -3.52 2.96
N SER A 22 10.06 -3.00 3.87
CA SER A 22 11.37 -2.46 3.52
C SER A 22 12.33 -3.56 3.08
N ALA A 23 13.09 -3.30 2.01
CA ALA A 23 14.10 -4.20 1.47
C ALA A 23 15.31 -4.43 2.39
N CYS A 24 15.47 -3.63 3.46
CA CYS A 24 16.56 -3.80 4.42
C CYS A 24 16.48 -5.09 5.25
N GLY A 25 15.33 -5.79 5.28
CA GLY A 25 15.16 -7.07 5.99
C GLY A 25 15.14 -6.99 7.52
N ILE A 26 15.77 -5.96 8.11
CA ILE A 26 15.88 -5.76 9.56
C ILE A 26 14.64 -5.08 10.14
N CYS A 27 14.07 -4.13 9.40
CA CYS A 27 12.91 -3.36 9.89
C CYS A 27 11.61 -4.17 9.76
N PRO A 28 10.85 -4.39 10.85
CA PRO A 28 9.56 -5.10 10.79
C PRO A 28 8.44 -4.23 10.18
N GLY A 29 8.66 -2.92 10.08
CA GLY A 29 7.70 -1.95 9.58
C GLY A 29 7.45 -2.01 8.07
N ARG A 30 6.29 -1.51 7.65
CA ARG A 30 5.96 -1.30 6.24
C ARG A 30 6.26 0.12 5.80
N LEU A 31 6.50 0.29 4.50
CA LEU A 31 6.81 1.59 3.93
C LEU A 31 5.60 2.52 3.97
N ARG A 32 5.80 3.70 4.56
CA ARG A 32 4.83 4.80 4.57
C ARG A 32 4.84 5.50 3.20
N GLY A 33 3.69 6.06 2.81
CA GLY A 33 3.53 6.77 1.54
C GLY A 33 3.24 5.88 0.32
N VAL A 34 3.28 4.55 0.46
CA VAL A 34 2.86 3.60 -0.58
C VAL A 34 1.49 3.02 -0.23
N ARG A 35 0.53 3.08 -1.16
CA ARG A 35 -0.84 2.60 -0.91
C ARG A 35 -0.88 1.07 -0.68
N ALA A 36 -1.57 0.64 0.37
CA ALA A 36 -1.79 -0.76 0.70
C ALA A 36 -2.91 -1.38 -0.17
N VAL A 37 -2.58 -1.77 -1.40
CA VAL A 37 -3.52 -2.37 -2.36
C VAL A 37 -3.00 -3.70 -2.91
N ARG A 38 -3.84 -4.47 -3.63
CA ARG A 38 -3.39 -5.70 -4.32
C ARG A 38 -2.52 -5.36 -5.54
N PRO A 39 -1.58 -6.24 -5.96
CA PRO A 39 -0.63 -5.95 -7.04
C PRO A 39 -1.27 -5.51 -8.37
N LYS A 40 -2.37 -6.16 -8.79
CA LYS A 40 -3.11 -5.78 -10.01
C LYS A 40 -3.71 -4.37 -9.92
N VAL A 41 -4.15 -3.95 -8.73
CA VAL A 41 -4.65 -2.58 -8.51
C VAL A 41 -3.49 -1.60 -8.47
N LEU A 42 -2.36 -1.99 -7.86
CA LEU A 42 -1.14 -1.19 -7.82
C LEU A 42 -0.65 -0.86 -9.24
N MET A 43 -0.74 -1.80 -10.18
CA MET A 43 -0.38 -1.57 -11.59
C MET A 43 -1.15 -0.38 -12.21
N ARG A 44 -2.44 -0.26 -11.90
CA ARG A 44 -3.34 0.80 -12.42
C ARG A 44 -3.18 2.16 -11.75
N LEU A 45 -2.50 2.25 -10.60
CA LEU A 45 -2.32 3.52 -9.89
C LEU A 45 -1.31 4.43 -10.61
N SER A 46 -1.39 5.74 -10.35
CA SER A 46 -0.38 6.71 -10.80
C SER A 46 0.97 6.45 -10.12
N LYS A 47 2.06 6.86 -10.78
CA LYS A 47 3.44 6.62 -10.31
C LYS A 47 3.68 7.16 -8.89
N THR A 48 3.22 8.37 -8.60
CA THR A 48 3.35 9.04 -7.30
C THR A 48 2.68 8.30 -6.14
N LYS A 49 1.68 7.45 -6.40
CA LYS A 49 0.99 6.66 -5.38
C LYS A 49 1.70 5.33 -5.07
N LYS A 50 2.73 4.98 -5.84
CA LYS A 50 3.49 3.71 -5.73
C LYS A 50 4.82 3.88 -5.01
N HIS A 51 5.37 5.09 -4.93
CA HIS A 51 6.66 5.36 -4.31
C HIS A 51 6.70 6.73 -3.65
N VAL A 52 7.76 6.99 -2.87
CA VAL A 52 8.06 8.29 -2.26
C VAL A 52 9.18 8.96 -3.06
N SER A 53 9.19 10.29 -3.16
CA SER A 53 10.23 11.07 -3.83
C SER A 53 11.48 11.21 -2.94
N ARG A 54 12.28 10.13 -2.85
CA ARG A 54 13.61 10.12 -2.24
C ARG A 54 14.45 8.97 -2.79
N ALA A 55 15.75 8.95 -2.47
CA ALA A 55 16.60 7.78 -2.72
C ALA A 55 15.98 6.51 -2.10
N TYR A 56 15.93 5.44 -2.89
CA TYR A 56 15.29 4.15 -2.53
C TYR A 56 13.81 4.27 -2.08
N GLY A 57 13.11 5.32 -2.50
CA GLY A 57 11.71 5.57 -2.15
C GLY A 57 10.78 4.45 -2.62
N GLY A 58 10.03 3.86 -1.70
CA GLY A 58 9.16 2.72 -2.01
C GLY A 58 9.85 1.34 -1.96
N SER A 59 11.16 1.30 -1.68
CA SER A 59 11.91 0.06 -1.45
C SER A 59 12.55 0.01 -0.05
N MET A 60 13.19 1.08 0.41
CA MET A 60 13.79 1.14 1.75
C MET A 60 13.12 2.19 2.64
N CYS A 61 13.18 2.00 3.97
CA CYS A 61 12.68 2.96 4.94
C CYS A 61 13.64 4.16 5.08
N ALA A 62 13.14 5.32 5.53
CA ALA A 62 13.95 6.53 5.62
C ALA A 62 15.10 6.43 6.63
N LYS A 63 14.97 5.57 7.66
CA LYS A 63 16.01 5.32 8.66
C LYS A 63 17.21 4.60 8.02
N CYS A 64 16.98 3.43 7.42
CA CYS A 64 18.07 2.67 6.78
C CYS A 64 18.69 3.35 5.57
N VAL A 65 17.99 4.29 4.92
CA VAL A 65 18.59 5.11 3.85
C VAL A 65 19.53 6.17 4.41
N ARG A 66 19.33 6.62 5.65
CA ARG A 66 20.21 7.60 6.33
C ARG A 66 21.42 6.94 6.97
N ASP A 67 21.26 5.73 7.48
CA ASP A 67 22.34 4.97 8.13
C ASP A 67 23.31 4.34 7.11
N ARG A 68 22.99 4.43 5.81
CA ARG A 68 23.79 3.93 4.69
C ARG A 68 24.51 5.08 4.00
#